data_AF-A0A3D4RQT2-F1
#
_entry.id   AF-A0A3D4RQT2-F1
#
_cell.length_a   1.000
_cell.length_b   1.000
_cell.length_c   1.000
_cell.angle_alpha   90.00
_cell.angle_beta   90.00
_cell.angle_gamma   90.00
#
_symmetry.space_group_name_H-M   'P 1'
#
loop_
_entity.id
_entity.type
_entity.pdbx_description
1 polymer ?
#
loop_
_entity_poly.entity_id
_entity_poly.type
_entity_poly.pdbx_seq_one_letter_code
_entity_poly.pdbx_strand_id
1 'polypeptide(L)'
;MFEGNRVDTQTLLPQVKRIQAEFGITRLAIVGDRGMLSQTRIDELKETPGVDPSVDWLTALKSSAIRRLVVDDRLQMDLFDERSHFELVHPDYPGERLVACRNPSLAEHRANKREALLQATTQELEAVAALIERGKLRGREQITRRVERLIASGGLTEQVSLEIGEALFTYRLDDPERAAAALLHAFDKHLEQVRKRIACATLKGRSAIEARLRSIAKQYKLDSHVLFDVSEAGFSYHISDQQTALAAAVDGFRQALERIRILVAQGKYGGRDKIGVRLGKVIDKYKVGKHFILDIREDGFAFQRDERKIAEEAALDGMSIIRTSIDSNRMSAAQAVLSYKSLSQVERAFRSLKTVDLKVRPIHHHLGDRVRAHIFLCMLAYYVEWHMREAWRPLLFCDEDIEAKAQRDPVVPAERSDAALEKIHSKTLADGTPAHSFQSLLNALSGIVLNTVRIPGSFDDTATFDIVTTPDHTQQRALDLLQKIQM
;
A
#
# COMPACT_ATOMS: atom_id res chain seq x y z
N MET A 1 20.52 -11.50 17.98
CA MET A 1 20.25 -11.29 16.54
C MET A 1 19.97 -12.65 15.91
N PHE A 2 18.88 -12.74 15.17
CA PHE A 2 18.45 -13.94 14.46
C PHE A 2 18.91 -13.87 12.99
N GLU A 3 18.97 -15.01 12.32
CA GLU A 3 19.13 -15.06 10.86
C GLU A 3 17.96 -14.35 10.16
N GLY A 4 18.22 -13.83 8.96
CA GLY A 4 17.19 -13.19 8.14
C GLY A 4 16.01 -14.13 7.86
N ASN A 5 14.87 -13.55 7.46
CA ASN A 5 13.63 -14.27 7.16
C ASN A 5 12.99 -15.05 8.32
N ARG A 6 13.41 -14.82 9.57
CA ARG A 6 12.65 -15.28 10.74
C ARG A 6 11.56 -14.27 11.07
N VAL A 7 10.34 -14.78 11.17
CA VAL A 7 9.20 -14.00 11.64
C VAL A 7 9.37 -13.68 13.11
N ASP A 8 8.94 -12.49 13.52
CA ASP A 8 8.89 -12.08 14.94
C ASP A 8 8.08 -13.08 15.78
N THR A 9 7.30 -13.94 15.11
CA THR A 9 6.56 -14.99 15.79
C THR A 9 7.42 -16.00 16.54
N GLN A 10 8.61 -16.26 16.01
CA GLN A 10 9.51 -17.31 16.48
C GLN A 10 10.63 -16.78 17.38
N THR A 11 10.73 -15.45 17.54
CA THR A 11 11.86 -14.82 18.22
C THR A 11 11.55 -14.40 19.66
N LEU A 12 10.28 -14.14 19.99
CA LEU A 12 9.84 -13.62 21.28
C LEU A 12 10.19 -14.53 22.46
N LEU A 13 9.70 -15.77 22.47
CA LEU A 13 9.90 -16.71 23.59
C LEU A 13 11.38 -16.99 23.90
N PRO A 14 12.27 -17.20 22.90
CA PRO A 14 13.70 -17.29 23.15
C PRO A 14 14.29 -16.04 23.83
N GLN A 15 13.82 -14.83 23.48
CA GLN A 15 14.29 -13.61 24.12
C GLN A 15 13.76 -13.48 25.56
N VAL A 16 12.51 -13.84 25.81
CA VAL A 16 11.92 -13.85 27.16
C VAL A 16 12.73 -14.74 28.09
N LYS A 17 12.96 -16.01 27.68
CA LYS A 17 13.77 -16.97 28.43
C LYS A 17 15.18 -16.45 28.69
N ARG A 18 15.81 -15.87 27.66
CA ARG A 18 17.14 -15.30 27.76
C ARG A 18 17.19 -14.16 28.79
N ILE A 19 16.22 -13.24 28.74
CA ILE A 19 16.15 -12.11 29.66
C ILE A 19 15.99 -12.58 31.10
N GLN A 20 15.11 -13.55 31.36
CA GLN A 20 14.93 -14.10 32.71
C GLN A 20 16.21 -14.80 33.21
N ALA A 21 16.83 -15.63 32.36
CA ALA A 21 18.00 -16.41 32.74
C ALA A 21 19.27 -15.56 32.91
N GLU A 22 19.53 -14.60 32.02
CA GLU A 22 20.74 -13.78 32.04
C GLU A 22 20.68 -12.69 33.13
N PHE A 23 19.50 -12.11 33.38
CA PHE A 23 19.35 -10.98 34.31
C PHE A 23 18.66 -11.36 35.63
N GLY A 24 18.28 -12.63 35.83
CA GLY A 24 17.62 -13.09 37.06
C GLY A 24 16.25 -12.46 37.30
N ILE A 25 15.55 -12.05 36.24
CA ILE A 25 14.25 -11.37 36.35
C ILE A 25 13.16 -12.38 36.69
N THR A 26 12.70 -12.34 37.94
CA THR A 26 11.65 -13.22 38.47
C THR A 26 10.23 -12.70 38.23
N ARG A 27 10.07 -11.40 37.95
CA ARG A 27 8.78 -10.78 37.64
C ARG A 27 8.88 -10.01 36.34
N LEU A 28 8.16 -10.48 35.33
CA LEU A 28 8.18 -9.91 33.98
C LEU A 28 6.77 -9.78 33.45
N ALA A 29 6.46 -8.64 32.85
CA ALA A 29 5.24 -8.42 32.10
C ALA A 29 5.59 -8.04 30.65
N ILE A 30 5.07 -8.78 29.68
CA ILE A 30 5.33 -8.57 28.26
C ILE A 30 4.18 -7.76 27.66
N VAL A 31 4.48 -6.56 27.17
CA VAL A 31 3.53 -5.75 26.39
C VAL A 31 3.82 -5.95 24.91
N GLY A 32 2.81 -6.34 24.15
CA GLY A 32 2.98 -6.61 22.71
C GLY A 32 1.75 -6.30 21.89
N ASP A 33 1.96 -5.96 20.62
CA ASP A 33 0.85 -5.73 19.70
C ASP A 33 0.04 -7.02 19.45
N ARG A 34 -1.17 -6.85 18.93
CA ARG A 34 -2.14 -7.92 18.64
C ARG A 34 -1.68 -8.98 17.62
N GLY A 35 -0.63 -8.70 16.85
CA GLY A 35 0.01 -9.64 15.93
C GLY A 35 1.14 -10.41 16.62
N MET A 36 1.88 -9.74 17.50
CA MET A 36 2.96 -10.33 18.28
C MET A 36 2.44 -11.23 19.42
N LEU A 37 1.39 -10.84 20.14
CA LEU A 37 0.83 -11.67 21.22
C LEU A 37 -0.51 -12.26 20.79
N SER A 38 -0.49 -13.24 19.88
CA SER A 38 -1.68 -14.03 19.55
C SER A 38 -2.01 -15.04 20.67
N GLN A 39 -3.25 -15.56 20.67
CA GLN A 39 -3.67 -16.58 21.64
C GLN A 39 -2.70 -17.76 21.71
N THR A 40 -2.36 -18.34 20.57
CA THR A 40 -1.40 -19.45 20.46
C THR A 40 -0.07 -19.15 21.17
N ARG A 41 0.42 -17.91 21.08
CA ARG A 41 1.72 -17.53 21.64
C ARG A 41 1.63 -17.23 23.13
N ILE A 42 0.48 -16.77 23.59
CA ILE A 42 0.16 -16.65 25.02
C ILE A 42 0.07 -18.05 25.65
N ASP A 43 -0.54 -19.01 24.96
CA ASP A 43 -0.63 -20.40 25.43
C ASP A 43 0.78 -21.05 25.46
N GLU A 44 1.57 -20.89 24.38
CA GLU A 44 2.97 -21.33 24.34
C GLU A 44 3.82 -20.69 25.45
N LEU A 45 3.59 -19.41 25.79
CA LEU A 45 4.31 -18.72 26.87
C LEU A 45 4.11 -19.43 28.22
N LYS A 46 2.91 -19.94 28.49
CA LYS A 46 2.59 -20.68 29.73
C LYS A 46 3.21 -22.07 29.76
N GLU A 47 3.38 -22.70 28.59
CA GLU A 47 3.81 -24.09 28.46
C GLU A 47 5.32 -24.25 28.20
N THR A 48 6.03 -23.17 27.85
CA THR A 48 7.44 -23.25 27.43
C THR A 48 8.39 -23.65 28.58
N PRO A 49 9.15 -24.74 28.45
CA PRO A 49 10.12 -25.15 29.48
C PRO A 49 11.23 -24.10 29.71
N GLY A 50 11.33 -23.64 30.97
CA GLY A 50 12.31 -22.66 31.41
C GLY A 50 11.92 -21.20 31.19
N VAL A 51 10.66 -20.93 30.82
CA VAL A 51 10.01 -19.63 31.05
C VAL A 51 9.23 -19.74 32.35
N ASP A 52 9.29 -18.73 33.20
CA ASP A 52 8.50 -18.73 34.44
C ASP A 52 7.00 -18.66 34.11
N PRO A 53 6.15 -19.59 34.59
CA PRO A 53 4.70 -19.51 34.39
C PRO A 53 4.07 -18.21 34.92
N SER A 54 4.75 -17.49 35.82
CA SER A 54 4.31 -16.20 36.34
C SER A 54 4.62 -15.01 35.42
N VAL A 55 5.10 -15.24 34.19
CA VAL A 55 5.28 -14.16 33.21
C VAL A 55 3.90 -13.63 32.80
N ASP A 56 3.69 -12.37 33.12
CA ASP A 56 2.49 -11.65 32.74
C ASP A 56 2.56 -11.17 31.29
N TRP A 57 1.40 -10.88 30.71
CA TRP A 57 1.32 -10.33 29.37
C TRP A 57 0.17 -9.33 29.23
N LEU A 58 0.32 -8.43 28.24
CA LEU A 58 -0.65 -7.40 27.91
C LEU A 58 -0.67 -7.17 26.40
N THR A 59 -1.85 -7.25 25.79
CA THR A 59 -2.05 -7.01 24.36
C THR A 59 -3.46 -6.49 24.07
N ALA A 60 -3.83 -6.34 22.80
CA ALA A 60 -5.19 -5.96 22.39
C ALA A 60 -5.85 -7.04 21.54
N LEU A 61 -7.18 -7.12 21.62
CA LEU A 61 -7.98 -7.98 20.76
C LEU A 61 -7.98 -7.51 19.30
N LYS A 62 -8.07 -8.48 18.38
CA LYS A 62 -8.32 -8.21 16.96
C LYS A 62 -9.78 -7.82 16.74
N SER A 63 -10.05 -7.05 15.69
CA SER A 63 -11.40 -6.55 15.37
C SER A 63 -12.45 -7.67 15.26
N SER A 64 -12.07 -8.86 14.77
CA SER A 64 -12.97 -10.02 14.70
C SER A 64 -13.39 -10.54 16.08
N ALA A 65 -12.48 -10.53 17.06
CA ALA A 65 -12.80 -10.92 18.43
C ALA A 65 -13.66 -9.86 19.13
N ILE A 66 -13.35 -8.58 18.93
CA ILE A 66 -14.18 -7.48 19.44
C ILE A 66 -15.60 -7.57 18.88
N ARG A 67 -15.74 -7.88 17.58
CA ARG A 67 -17.06 -8.06 16.96
C ARG A 67 -17.90 -9.14 17.63
N ARG A 68 -17.30 -10.28 18.01
CA ARG A 68 -18.02 -11.34 18.75
C ARG A 68 -18.52 -10.82 20.09
N LEU A 69 -17.68 -10.09 20.83
CA LEU A 69 -18.06 -9.48 22.12
C LEU A 69 -19.21 -8.48 22.01
N VAL A 70 -19.28 -7.73 20.91
CA VAL A 70 -20.40 -6.82 20.61
C VAL A 70 -21.67 -7.61 20.28
N VAL A 71 -21.56 -8.68 19.49
CA VAL A 71 -22.71 -9.52 19.10
C VAL A 71 -23.27 -10.33 20.27
N ASP A 72 -22.42 -10.79 21.18
CA ASP A 72 -22.80 -11.58 22.35
C ASP A 72 -23.46 -10.71 23.46
N ASP A 73 -23.68 -9.41 23.20
CA ASP A 73 -24.30 -8.40 24.09
C ASP A 73 -23.61 -8.25 25.46
N ARG A 74 -22.35 -8.73 25.57
CA ARG A 74 -21.53 -8.61 26.78
C ARG A 74 -20.83 -7.27 26.88
N LEU A 75 -20.73 -6.54 25.77
CA LEU A 75 -20.16 -5.20 25.73
C LEU A 75 -21.27 -4.16 25.66
N GLN A 76 -21.63 -3.61 26.82
CA GLN A 76 -22.63 -2.55 26.94
C GLN A 76 -22.09 -1.25 26.34
N MET A 77 -22.56 -0.91 25.14
CA MET A 77 -22.07 0.25 24.39
C MET A 77 -22.44 1.59 25.04
N ASP A 78 -23.58 1.65 25.72
CA ASP A 78 -24.10 2.86 26.38
C ASP A 78 -23.22 3.30 27.56
N LEU A 79 -22.44 2.38 28.15
CA LEU A 79 -21.47 2.76 29.17
C LEU A 79 -20.43 3.76 28.65
N PHE A 80 -20.13 3.74 27.35
CA PHE A 80 -19.18 4.69 26.77
C PHE A 80 -19.66 6.14 26.72
N ASP A 81 -20.94 6.39 27.00
CA ASP A 81 -21.48 7.76 27.08
C ASP A 81 -21.05 8.46 28.37
N GLU A 82 -20.72 7.70 29.41
CA GLU A 82 -20.29 8.21 30.72
C GLU A 82 -18.79 8.08 30.97
N ARG A 83 -18.12 7.12 30.32
CA ARG A 83 -16.70 6.80 30.58
C ARG A 83 -15.99 6.36 29.31
N SER A 84 -14.69 6.66 29.21
CA SER A 84 -13.90 6.30 28.01
C SER A 84 -13.43 4.84 27.99
N HIS A 85 -13.37 4.19 29.15
CA HIS A 85 -12.96 2.80 29.31
C HIS A 85 -13.58 2.13 30.56
N PHE A 86 -13.68 0.81 30.53
CA PHE A 86 -14.12 0.00 31.67
C PHE A 86 -13.63 -1.45 31.56
N GLU A 87 -13.62 -2.15 32.69
CA GLU A 87 -13.29 -3.57 32.75
C GLU A 87 -14.52 -4.44 32.46
N LEU A 88 -14.32 -5.54 31.73
CA LEU A 88 -15.31 -6.60 31.59
C LEU A 88 -14.65 -7.97 31.69
N VAL A 89 -15.47 -8.99 31.98
CA VAL A 89 -15.08 -10.40 31.98
C VAL A 89 -15.91 -11.12 30.94
N HIS A 90 -15.29 -12.09 30.26
CA HIS A 90 -15.98 -12.86 29.23
C HIS A 90 -15.61 -14.36 29.31
N PRO A 91 -16.57 -15.29 29.14
CA PRO A 91 -16.30 -16.73 29.21
C PRO A 91 -15.21 -17.23 28.24
N ASP A 92 -15.13 -16.66 27.02
CA ASP A 92 -14.04 -16.97 26.06
C ASP A 92 -12.64 -16.57 26.54
N TYR A 93 -12.53 -15.74 27.58
CA TYR A 93 -11.27 -15.21 28.10
C TYR A 93 -11.16 -15.48 29.61
N PRO A 94 -11.16 -16.76 30.03
CA PRO A 94 -11.18 -17.12 31.44
C PRO A 94 -9.86 -16.71 32.12
N GLY A 95 -9.97 -16.04 33.27
CA GLY A 95 -8.82 -15.60 34.04
C GLY A 95 -8.07 -14.40 33.44
N GLU A 96 -8.65 -13.75 32.43
CA GLU A 96 -8.07 -12.56 31.81
C GLU A 96 -8.90 -11.32 32.14
N ARG A 97 -8.22 -10.19 32.33
CA ARG A 97 -8.87 -8.88 32.41
C ARG A 97 -8.98 -8.28 31.03
N LEU A 98 -10.20 -7.89 30.65
CA LEU A 98 -10.46 -7.15 29.43
C LEU A 98 -10.79 -5.70 29.79
N VAL A 99 -10.13 -4.74 29.15
CA VAL A 99 -10.41 -3.32 29.29
C VAL A 99 -10.92 -2.81 27.96
N ALA A 100 -12.23 -2.58 27.87
CA ALA A 100 -12.83 -1.99 26.68
C ALA A 100 -12.65 -0.48 26.70
N CYS A 101 -12.27 0.07 25.55
CA CYS A 101 -12.01 1.49 25.35
C CYS A 101 -12.73 1.97 24.09
N ARG A 102 -13.24 3.19 24.13
CA ARG A 102 -13.81 3.86 22.96
C ARG A 102 -13.28 5.29 22.87
N ASN A 103 -12.67 5.63 21.75
CA ASN A 103 -12.20 6.97 21.45
C ASN A 103 -13.13 7.61 20.40
N PRO A 104 -14.00 8.57 20.79
CA PRO A 104 -14.96 9.20 19.88
C PRO A 104 -14.31 9.95 18.71
N SER A 105 -13.24 10.72 18.97
CA SER A 105 -12.52 11.46 17.92
C SER A 105 -11.88 10.53 16.89
N LEU A 106 -11.33 9.39 17.35
CA LEU A 106 -10.81 8.36 16.46
C LEU A 106 -11.93 7.66 15.70
N ALA A 107 -13.10 7.50 16.32
CA ALA A 107 -14.26 6.93 15.66
C ALA A 107 -14.71 7.80 14.49
N GLU A 108 -14.86 9.11 14.72
CA GLU A 108 -15.20 10.10 13.70
C GLU A 108 -14.14 10.13 12.58
N HIS A 109 -12.85 10.17 12.94
CA HIS A 109 -11.78 10.16 11.94
C HIS A 109 -11.80 8.90 11.06
N ARG A 110 -12.06 7.73 11.66
CA ARG A 110 -12.19 6.46 10.91
C ARG A 110 -13.42 6.46 10.02
N ALA A 111 -14.55 6.98 10.50
CA ALA A 111 -15.78 7.11 9.71
C ALA A 111 -15.55 8.00 8.49
N ASN A 112 -14.99 9.20 8.68
CA ASN A 112 -14.65 10.13 7.60
C ASN A 112 -13.66 9.51 6.61
N LYS A 113 -12.63 8.83 7.11
CA LYS A 113 -11.65 8.15 6.26
C LYS A 113 -12.30 7.02 5.46
N ARG A 114 -13.15 6.21 6.07
CA ARG A 114 -13.87 5.11 5.39
C ARG A 114 -14.76 5.68 4.29
N GLU A 115 -15.56 6.70 4.57
CA GLU A 115 -16.43 7.29 3.55
C GLU A 115 -15.62 7.87 2.38
N ALA A 116 -14.54 8.61 2.66
CA ALA A 116 -13.67 9.13 1.62
C ALA A 116 -13.09 8.02 0.70
N LEU A 117 -12.70 6.88 1.28
CA LEU A 117 -12.18 5.74 0.51
C LEU A 117 -13.29 5.02 -0.28
N LEU A 118 -14.49 4.87 0.29
CA LEU A 118 -15.66 4.31 -0.39
C LEU A 118 -16.08 5.19 -1.57
N GLN A 119 -16.12 6.51 -1.38
CA GLN A 119 -16.45 7.48 -2.42
C GLN A 119 -15.42 7.48 -3.54
N ALA A 120 -14.12 7.50 -3.23
CA ALA A 120 -13.06 7.42 -4.23
C ALA A 120 -13.15 6.12 -5.05
N THR A 121 -13.42 4.99 -4.39
CA THR A 121 -13.61 3.70 -5.07
C THR A 121 -14.87 3.71 -5.96
N THR A 122 -15.97 4.28 -5.47
CA THR A 122 -17.23 4.44 -6.22
C THR A 122 -17.00 5.21 -7.52
N GLN A 123 -16.33 6.37 -7.46
CA GLN A 123 -16.03 7.19 -8.63
C GLN A 123 -15.20 6.46 -9.68
N GLU A 124 -14.21 5.66 -9.25
CA GLU A 124 -13.41 4.85 -10.18
C GLU A 124 -14.21 3.70 -10.81
N LEU A 125 -15.07 3.04 -10.03
CA LEU A 125 -15.98 2.01 -10.57
C LEU A 125 -16.95 2.63 -11.59
N GLU A 126 -17.53 3.79 -11.31
CA GLU A 126 -18.38 4.54 -12.26
C GLU A 126 -17.62 4.90 -13.54
N ALA A 127 -16.37 5.38 -13.41
CA ALA A 127 -15.53 5.68 -14.56
C ALA A 127 -15.26 4.43 -15.43
N VAL A 128 -15.04 3.27 -14.79
CA VAL A 128 -14.87 1.99 -15.48
C VAL A 128 -16.17 1.54 -16.15
N ALA A 129 -17.32 1.68 -15.49
CA ALA A 129 -18.63 1.39 -16.07
C ALA A 129 -18.88 2.25 -17.32
N ALA A 130 -18.65 3.56 -17.22
CA ALA A 130 -18.77 4.48 -18.35
C ALA A 130 -17.78 4.17 -19.49
N LEU A 131 -16.58 3.67 -19.18
CA LEU A 131 -15.61 3.25 -20.18
C LEU A 131 -16.09 1.99 -20.94
N ILE A 132 -16.60 0.99 -20.22
CA ILE A 132 -17.12 -0.24 -20.82
C ILE A 132 -18.32 0.08 -21.72
N GLU A 133 -19.23 0.92 -21.22
CA GLU A 133 -20.43 1.28 -21.97
C GLU A 133 -20.11 2.08 -23.24
N ARG A 134 -19.17 3.03 -23.18
CA ARG A 134 -18.64 3.73 -24.37
C ARG A 134 -17.91 2.80 -25.36
N GLY A 135 -17.47 1.64 -24.90
CA GLY A 135 -16.81 0.64 -25.74
C GLY A 135 -17.76 -0.22 -26.58
N LYS A 136 -19.08 -0.18 -26.33
CA LYS A 136 -20.08 -0.97 -27.06
C LYS A 136 -20.43 -0.34 -28.41
N LEU A 137 -20.58 -1.17 -29.43
CA LEU A 137 -21.15 -0.75 -30.72
C LEU A 137 -22.67 -0.88 -30.65
N ARG A 138 -23.40 0.23 -30.64
CA ARG A 138 -24.86 0.27 -30.49
C ARG A 138 -25.56 1.08 -31.57
N GLY A 139 -26.83 0.76 -31.77
CA GLY A 139 -27.70 1.46 -32.70
C GLY A 139 -27.62 0.84 -34.08
N ARG A 140 -28.80 0.57 -34.65
CA ARG A 140 -28.93 -0.09 -35.96
C ARG A 140 -28.03 0.55 -37.02
N GLU A 141 -28.00 1.87 -37.13
CA GLU A 141 -27.18 2.58 -38.13
C GLU A 141 -25.67 2.38 -37.96
N GLN A 142 -25.16 2.34 -36.74
CA GLN A 142 -23.72 2.22 -36.50
C GLN A 142 -23.26 0.80 -36.79
N ILE A 143 -24.06 -0.19 -36.36
CA ILE A 143 -23.84 -1.60 -36.67
C ILE A 143 -23.88 -1.80 -38.19
N THR A 144 -24.91 -1.29 -38.85
CA THR A 144 -25.08 -1.32 -40.32
C THR A 144 -23.85 -0.75 -41.02
N ARG A 145 -23.48 0.51 -40.74
CA ARG A 145 -22.30 1.16 -41.33
C ARG A 145 -21.01 0.38 -41.14
N ARG A 146 -20.84 -0.32 -40.01
CA ARG A 146 -19.63 -1.07 -39.70
C ARG A 146 -19.59 -2.43 -40.41
N VAL A 147 -20.70 -3.15 -40.41
CA VAL A 147 -20.86 -4.48 -41.03
C VAL A 147 -20.84 -4.36 -42.55
N GLU A 148 -21.60 -3.43 -43.12
CA GLU A 148 -21.64 -3.20 -44.57
C GLU A 148 -20.29 -2.75 -45.12
N ARG A 149 -19.55 -1.90 -44.40
CA ARG A 149 -18.19 -1.51 -44.80
C ARG A 149 -17.26 -2.70 -44.88
N LEU A 150 -17.36 -3.65 -43.95
CA LEU A 150 -16.55 -4.87 -43.97
C LEU A 150 -16.92 -5.75 -45.17
N ILE A 151 -18.22 -5.96 -45.41
CA ILE A 151 -18.73 -6.73 -46.55
C ILE A 151 -18.32 -6.12 -47.88
N ALA A 152 -18.53 -4.81 -48.04
CA ALA A 152 -18.13 -4.06 -49.24
C ALA A 152 -16.62 -4.13 -49.48
N SER A 153 -15.80 -4.06 -48.42
CA SER A 153 -14.35 -4.18 -48.54
C SER A 153 -13.88 -5.57 -48.97
N GLY A 154 -14.69 -6.61 -48.75
CA GLY A 154 -14.44 -7.98 -49.21
C GLY A 154 -15.11 -8.31 -50.54
N GLY A 155 -15.88 -7.40 -51.14
CA GLY A 155 -16.64 -7.65 -52.37
C GLY A 155 -17.81 -8.62 -52.20
N LEU A 156 -18.34 -8.78 -50.99
CA LEU A 156 -19.31 -9.82 -50.62
C LEU A 156 -20.77 -9.37 -50.57
N THR A 157 -21.10 -8.22 -51.17
CA THR A 157 -22.43 -7.58 -51.05
C THR A 157 -23.57 -8.46 -51.54
N GLU A 158 -23.34 -9.32 -52.52
CA GLU A 158 -24.37 -10.20 -53.11
C GLU A 158 -24.37 -11.61 -52.49
N GLN A 159 -23.36 -11.94 -51.67
CA GLN A 159 -23.13 -13.28 -51.12
C GLN A 159 -23.42 -13.37 -49.61
N VAL A 160 -23.77 -12.23 -48.97
CA VAL A 160 -24.04 -12.14 -47.53
C VAL A 160 -25.42 -11.56 -47.30
N SER A 161 -26.28 -12.37 -46.70
CA SER A 161 -27.58 -11.92 -46.18
C SER A 161 -27.42 -11.45 -44.72
N LEU A 162 -27.94 -10.26 -44.38
CA LEU A 162 -27.82 -9.64 -43.05
C LEU A 162 -29.18 -9.33 -42.43
N GLU A 163 -29.31 -9.58 -41.12
CA GLU A 163 -30.38 -9.00 -40.32
C GLU A 163 -29.76 -8.23 -39.16
N ILE A 164 -30.07 -6.94 -39.07
CA ILE A 164 -29.45 -6.02 -38.11
C ILE A 164 -30.52 -5.48 -37.16
N GLY A 165 -30.38 -5.80 -35.88
CA GLY A 165 -31.16 -5.21 -34.79
C GLY A 165 -30.40 -4.08 -34.09
N GLU A 166 -30.97 -3.59 -32.99
CA GLU A 166 -30.40 -2.47 -32.21
C GLU A 166 -29.15 -2.85 -31.39
N ALA A 167 -29.02 -4.14 -31.04
CA ALA A 167 -27.97 -4.66 -30.15
C ALA A 167 -27.42 -6.03 -30.59
N LEU A 168 -27.74 -6.49 -31.79
CA LEU A 168 -27.24 -7.75 -32.36
C LEU A 168 -27.38 -7.73 -33.88
N PHE A 169 -26.63 -8.60 -34.56
CA PHE A 169 -26.85 -8.87 -35.97
C PHE A 169 -26.57 -10.34 -36.31
N THR A 170 -27.37 -10.89 -37.22
CA THR A 170 -27.16 -12.21 -37.81
C THR A 170 -26.67 -12.06 -39.24
N TYR A 171 -25.95 -13.06 -39.73
CA TYR A 171 -25.50 -13.10 -41.11
C TYR A 171 -25.55 -14.53 -41.63
N ARG A 172 -25.81 -14.69 -42.92
CA ARG A 172 -25.71 -15.96 -43.65
C ARG A 172 -24.84 -15.77 -44.89
N LEU A 173 -23.96 -16.73 -45.14
CA LEU A 173 -23.19 -16.85 -46.38
C LEU A 173 -23.91 -17.88 -47.25
N ASP A 174 -24.50 -17.45 -48.35
CA ASP A 174 -25.42 -18.28 -49.13
C ASP A 174 -24.68 -19.29 -50.03
N ASP A 175 -23.48 -18.96 -50.50
CA ASP A 175 -22.61 -19.85 -51.28
C ASP A 175 -21.12 -19.62 -50.91
N PRO A 176 -20.49 -20.54 -50.17
CA PRO A 176 -19.10 -20.41 -49.74
C PRO A 176 -18.08 -20.35 -50.89
N GLU A 177 -18.33 -21.06 -52.00
CA GLU A 177 -17.41 -21.09 -53.15
C GLU A 177 -17.44 -19.77 -53.90
N ARG A 178 -18.65 -19.23 -54.14
CA ARG A 178 -18.80 -17.89 -54.72
C ARG A 178 -18.26 -16.79 -53.82
N ALA A 179 -18.44 -16.90 -52.50
CA ALA A 179 -17.87 -15.97 -51.54
C ALA A 179 -16.33 -15.98 -51.57
N ALA A 180 -15.72 -17.17 -51.64
CA ALA A 180 -14.28 -17.30 -51.75
C ALA A 180 -13.73 -16.70 -53.05
N ALA A 181 -14.41 -16.93 -54.17
CA ALA A 181 -14.07 -16.33 -55.46
C ALA A 181 -14.19 -14.79 -55.43
N ALA A 182 -15.23 -14.24 -54.82
CA ALA A 182 -15.43 -12.81 -54.66
C ALA A 182 -14.33 -12.14 -53.81
N LEU A 183 -13.91 -12.80 -52.72
CA LEU A 183 -12.80 -12.33 -51.87
C LEU A 183 -11.47 -12.30 -52.64
N LEU A 184 -11.16 -13.31 -53.44
CA LEU A 184 -9.97 -13.28 -54.30
C LEU A 184 -10.05 -12.18 -55.36
N HIS A 185 -11.21 -12.01 -56.00
CA HIS A 185 -11.39 -10.93 -56.96
C HIS A 185 -11.18 -9.55 -56.32
N ALA A 186 -11.67 -9.34 -55.09
CA ALA A 186 -11.44 -8.11 -54.33
C ALA A 186 -9.96 -7.93 -53.93
N PHE A 187 -9.27 -9.02 -53.59
CA PHE A 187 -7.84 -9.03 -53.33
C PHE A 187 -7.03 -8.61 -54.58
N ASP A 188 -7.29 -9.23 -55.73
CA ASP A 188 -6.65 -8.91 -57.00
C ASP A 188 -6.90 -7.46 -57.42
N LYS A 189 -8.14 -6.96 -57.21
CA LYS A 189 -8.48 -5.55 -57.47
C LYS A 189 -7.67 -4.59 -56.59
N HIS A 190 -7.40 -4.93 -55.33
CA HIS A 190 -6.53 -4.14 -54.46
C HIS A 190 -5.06 -4.19 -54.90
N LEU A 191 -4.58 -5.33 -55.40
CA LEU A 191 -3.24 -5.45 -55.98
C LEU A 191 -3.11 -4.59 -57.25
N GLU A 192 -4.13 -4.55 -58.11
CA GLU A 192 -4.15 -3.66 -59.28
C GLU A 192 -4.12 -2.17 -58.91
N GLN A 193 -4.78 -1.78 -57.81
CA GLN A 193 -4.65 -0.41 -57.30
C GLN A 193 -3.21 -0.10 -56.85
N VAL A 194 -2.51 -1.07 -56.26
CA VAL A 194 -1.09 -0.90 -55.92
C VAL A 194 -0.25 -0.73 -57.19
N ARG A 195 -0.48 -1.53 -58.24
CA ARG A 195 0.19 -1.37 -59.53
C ARG A 195 0.00 0.02 -60.11
N LYS A 196 -1.25 0.53 -60.11
CA LYS A 196 -1.56 1.89 -60.55
C LYS A 196 -0.80 2.94 -59.73
N ARG A 197 -0.74 2.79 -58.40
CA ARG A 197 -0.02 3.75 -57.55
C ARG A 197 1.49 3.77 -57.78
N ILE A 198 2.09 2.61 -58.08
CA ILE A 198 3.49 2.50 -58.49
C ILE A 198 3.68 3.22 -59.83
N ALA A 199 2.83 2.96 -60.82
CA ALA A 199 2.88 3.59 -62.14
C ALA A 199 2.73 5.11 -62.08
N CYS A 200 1.87 5.63 -61.22
CA CYS A 200 1.69 7.07 -60.99
C CYS A 200 2.74 7.67 -60.05
N ALA A 201 3.78 6.92 -59.66
CA ALA A 201 4.85 7.37 -58.78
C ALA A 201 4.39 7.83 -57.38
N THR A 202 3.20 7.41 -56.93
CA THR A 202 2.62 7.75 -55.61
C THR A 202 2.97 6.74 -54.51
N LEU A 203 3.56 5.60 -54.87
CA LEU A 203 4.11 4.60 -53.95
C LEU A 203 5.48 4.19 -54.49
N LYS A 204 6.55 4.56 -53.78
CA LYS A 204 7.95 4.38 -54.21
C LYS A 204 8.77 3.68 -53.15
N GLY A 205 9.81 2.97 -53.60
CA GLY A 205 10.75 2.27 -52.74
C GLY A 205 10.25 0.87 -52.37
N ARG A 206 11.12 -0.13 -52.53
CA ARG A 206 10.83 -1.54 -52.28
C ARG A 206 10.16 -1.78 -50.92
N SER A 207 10.70 -1.17 -49.86
CA SER A 207 10.18 -1.33 -48.50
C SER A 207 8.72 -0.85 -48.35
N ALA A 208 8.36 0.29 -48.96
CA ALA A 208 6.99 0.81 -48.88
C ALA A 208 6.00 -0.03 -49.69
N ILE A 209 6.43 -0.55 -50.85
CA ILE A 209 5.63 -1.46 -51.69
C ILE A 209 5.39 -2.77 -50.94
N GLU A 210 6.45 -3.39 -50.43
CA GLU A 210 6.33 -4.63 -49.65
C GLU A 210 5.44 -4.45 -48.42
N ALA A 211 5.59 -3.35 -47.67
CA ALA A 211 4.74 -3.06 -46.52
C ALA A 211 3.26 -2.95 -46.90
N ARG A 212 2.96 -2.33 -48.05
CA ARG A 212 1.58 -2.22 -48.56
C ARG A 212 1.02 -3.58 -49.00
N LEU A 213 1.80 -4.38 -49.72
CA LEU A 213 1.39 -5.72 -50.17
C LEU A 213 1.13 -6.66 -48.98
N ARG A 214 2.04 -6.66 -47.99
CA ARG A 214 1.85 -7.39 -46.72
C ARG A 214 0.58 -6.94 -45.99
N SER A 215 0.30 -5.63 -45.96
CA SER A 215 -0.94 -5.11 -45.37
C SER A 215 -2.20 -5.61 -46.08
N ILE A 216 -2.17 -5.73 -47.42
CA ILE A 216 -3.31 -6.23 -48.21
C ILE A 216 -3.47 -7.74 -47.99
N ALA A 217 -2.41 -8.53 -48.08
CA ALA A 217 -2.49 -9.97 -47.81
C ALA A 217 -3.04 -10.26 -46.40
N LYS A 218 -2.59 -9.51 -45.39
CA LYS A 218 -3.11 -9.63 -44.01
C LYS A 218 -4.58 -9.24 -43.87
N GLN A 219 -5.08 -8.29 -44.66
CA GLN A 219 -6.50 -7.90 -44.67
C GLN A 219 -7.40 -9.09 -45.06
N TYR A 220 -6.96 -9.89 -46.02
CA TYR A 220 -7.69 -11.06 -46.53
C TYR A 220 -7.24 -12.38 -45.90
N LYS A 221 -6.35 -12.36 -44.88
CA LYS A 221 -5.77 -13.55 -44.23
C LYS A 221 -5.01 -14.48 -45.19
N LEU A 222 -4.37 -13.89 -46.20
CA LEU A 222 -3.59 -14.60 -47.22
C LEU A 222 -2.07 -14.45 -47.02
N ASP A 223 -1.62 -13.85 -45.91
CA ASP A 223 -0.20 -13.55 -45.67
C ASP A 223 0.70 -14.79 -45.52
N SER A 224 0.13 -15.96 -45.17
CA SER A 224 0.83 -17.25 -45.17
C SER A 224 0.62 -18.06 -46.46
N HIS A 225 -0.15 -17.54 -47.42
CA HIS A 225 -0.56 -18.27 -48.64
C HIS A 225 -0.11 -17.59 -49.93
N VAL A 226 0.37 -16.34 -49.86
CA VAL A 226 0.82 -15.54 -51.00
C VAL A 226 2.30 -15.20 -50.84
N LEU A 227 3.09 -15.53 -51.86
CA LEU A 227 4.48 -15.08 -51.99
C LEU A 227 4.53 -13.90 -52.96
N PHE A 228 5.10 -12.77 -52.51
CA PHE A 228 5.33 -11.60 -53.35
C PHE A 228 6.79 -11.50 -53.75
N ASP A 229 7.04 -11.28 -55.04
CA ASP A 229 8.34 -10.88 -55.56
C ASP A 229 8.27 -9.39 -55.94
N VAL A 230 9.11 -8.56 -55.32
CA VAL A 230 8.98 -7.09 -55.35
C VAL A 230 10.27 -6.45 -55.85
N SER A 231 10.14 -5.58 -56.86
CA SER A 231 11.20 -4.75 -57.40
C SER A 231 10.82 -3.26 -57.35
N GLU A 232 11.73 -2.38 -57.77
CA GLU A 232 11.44 -0.95 -57.88
C GLU A 232 10.46 -0.62 -59.03
N ALA A 233 10.35 -1.51 -60.02
CA ALA A 233 9.47 -1.35 -61.17
C ALA A 233 8.07 -1.96 -60.97
N GLY A 234 7.86 -2.79 -59.93
CA GLY A 234 6.58 -3.46 -59.68
C GLY A 234 6.67 -4.70 -58.80
N PHE A 235 5.69 -5.59 -58.93
CA PHE A 235 5.67 -6.86 -58.20
C PHE A 235 4.96 -7.97 -58.99
N SER A 236 5.29 -9.22 -58.67
CA SER A 236 4.53 -10.42 -59.02
C SER A 236 4.13 -11.16 -57.74
N TYR A 237 3.17 -12.08 -57.84
CA TYR A 237 2.77 -12.90 -56.70
C TYR A 237 2.35 -14.29 -57.13
N HIS A 238 2.48 -15.25 -56.23
CA HIS A 238 2.06 -16.63 -56.41
C HIS A 238 1.30 -17.12 -55.18
N ILE A 239 0.19 -17.83 -55.39
CA ILE A 239 -0.59 -18.51 -54.35
C ILE A 239 -0.20 -19.97 -54.37
N SER A 240 0.38 -20.47 -53.28
CA SER A 240 0.96 -21.82 -53.22
C SER A 240 -0.10 -22.94 -53.28
N ASP A 241 -1.22 -22.75 -52.57
CA ASP A 241 -2.37 -23.66 -52.57
C ASP A 241 -3.66 -22.82 -52.64
N GLN A 242 -4.32 -22.88 -53.80
CA GLN A 242 -5.51 -22.10 -54.08
C GLN A 242 -6.70 -22.51 -53.20
N GLN A 243 -6.86 -23.82 -52.91
CA GLN A 243 -8.00 -24.31 -52.13
C GLN A 243 -7.86 -23.92 -50.65
N THR A 244 -6.66 -24.07 -50.09
CA THR A 244 -6.39 -23.66 -48.71
C THR A 244 -6.44 -22.13 -48.56
N ALA A 245 -5.96 -21.37 -49.54
CA ALA A 245 -6.06 -19.90 -49.55
C ALA A 245 -7.52 -19.42 -49.58
N LEU A 246 -8.38 -20.05 -50.38
CA LEU A 246 -9.82 -19.76 -50.45
C LEU A 246 -10.51 -20.01 -49.10
N ALA A 247 -10.23 -21.16 -48.48
CA ALA A 247 -10.78 -21.50 -47.16
C ALA A 247 -10.31 -20.51 -46.08
N ALA A 248 -9.03 -20.15 -46.07
CA ALA A 248 -8.45 -19.19 -45.13
C ALA A 248 -9.06 -17.78 -45.29
N ALA A 249 -9.34 -17.33 -46.51
CA ALA A 249 -9.97 -16.04 -46.78
C ALA A 249 -11.41 -15.98 -46.23
N VAL A 250 -12.21 -17.02 -46.48
CA VAL A 250 -13.59 -17.13 -45.96
C VAL A 250 -13.60 -17.20 -44.44
N ASP A 251 -12.75 -18.03 -43.83
CA ASP A 251 -12.64 -18.13 -42.38
C ASP A 251 -12.18 -16.79 -41.76
N GLY A 252 -11.18 -16.14 -42.37
CA GLY A 252 -10.72 -14.82 -41.98
C GLY A 252 -11.81 -13.76 -41.97
N PHE A 253 -12.69 -13.79 -42.97
CA PHE A 253 -13.86 -12.92 -43.05
C PHE A 253 -14.89 -13.24 -41.96
N ARG A 254 -15.20 -14.52 -41.73
CA ARG A 254 -16.08 -14.96 -40.62
C ARG A 254 -15.56 -14.49 -39.27
N GLN A 255 -14.26 -14.66 -39.02
CA GLN A 255 -13.60 -14.14 -37.81
C GLN A 255 -13.68 -12.61 -37.70
N ALA A 256 -13.69 -11.88 -38.82
CA ALA A 256 -13.87 -10.43 -38.81
C ALA A 256 -15.31 -10.02 -38.44
N LEU A 257 -16.32 -10.72 -38.95
CA LEU A 257 -17.72 -10.51 -38.55
C LEU A 257 -17.95 -10.90 -37.08
N GLU A 258 -17.35 -12.00 -36.62
CA GLU A 258 -17.48 -12.43 -35.23
C GLU A 258 -16.86 -11.41 -34.25
N ARG A 259 -15.73 -10.79 -34.64
CA ARG A 259 -15.18 -9.66 -33.87
C ARG A 259 -16.14 -8.48 -33.79
N ILE A 260 -16.92 -8.19 -34.84
CA ILE A 260 -17.96 -7.15 -34.78
C ILE A 260 -19.10 -7.60 -33.86
N ARG A 261 -19.53 -8.86 -33.91
CA ARG A 261 -20.54 -9.40 -32.98
C ARG A 261 -20.11 -9.25 -31.53
N ILE A 262 -18.87 -9.59 -31.20
CA ILE A 262 -18.30 -9.38 -29.86
C ILE A 262 -18.31 -7.89 -29.47
N LEU A 263 -17.96 -6.98 -30.39
CA LEU A 263 -18.03 -5.53 -30.13
C LEU A 263 -19.46 -5.01 -29.91
N VAL A 264 -20.45 -5.63 -30.54
CA VAL A 264 -21.87 -5.31 -30.36
C VAL A 264 -22.37 -5.85 -29.02
N ALA A 265 -22.09 -7.13 -28.72
CA ALA A 265 -22.58 -7.81 -27.52
C ALA A 265 -21.86 -7.37 -26.25
N GLN A 266 -20.53 -7.31 -26.28
CA GLN A 266 -19.68 -7.09 -25.10
C GLN A 266 -18.98 -5.73 -25.11
N GLY A 267 -18.73 -5.17 -26.29
CA GLY A 267 -17.93 -3.96 -26.46
C GLY A 267 -16.43 -4.21 -26.44
N LYS A 268 -15.64 -3.21 -26.84
CA LYS A 268 -14.17 -3.27 -26.94
C LYS A 268 -13.49 -3.74 -25.65
N TYR A 269 -14.11 -3.43 -24.51
CA TYR A 269 -13.59 -3.69 -23.18
C TYR A 269 -14.38 -4.75 -22.42
N GLY A 270 -15.33 -5.43 -23.07
CA GLY A 270 -16.13 -6.49 -22.47
C GLY A 270 -15.37 -7.82 -22.36
N GLY A 271 -16.08 -8.82 -21.85
CA GLY A 271 -15.52 -10.09 -21.42
C GLY A 271 -15.35 -10.13 -19.90
N ARG A 272 -15.94 -11.13 -19.25
CA ARG A 272 -15.98 -11.24 -17.78
C ARG A 272 -14.57 -11.12 -17.15
N ASP A 273 -13.58 -11.80 -17.72
CA ASP A 273 -12.20 -11.79 -17.23
C ASP A 273 -11.53 -10.41 -17.37
N LYS A 274 -11.71 -9.77 -18.52
CA LYS A 274 -11.11 -8.45 -18.79
C LYS A 274 -11.71 -7.38 -17.90
N ILE A 275 -13.02 -7.45 -17.67
CA ILE A 275 -13.72 -6.58 -16.73
C ILE A 275 -13.20 -6.86 -15.31
N GLY A 276 -13.17 -8.13 -14.90
CA GLY A 276 -12.68 -8.56 -13.58
C GLY A 276 -11.27 -8.06 -13.27
N VAL A 277 -10.32 -8.20 -14.20
CA VAL A 277 -8.95 -7.68 -14.03
C VAL A 277 -8.93 -6.17 -13.81
N ARG A 278 -9.80 -5.41 -14.51
CA ARG A 278 -9.86 -3.95 -14.35
C ARG A 278 -10.49 -3.56 -13.02
N LEU A 279 -11.56 -4.23 -12.62
CA LEU A 279 -12.22 -4.01 -11.33
C LEU A 279 -11.29 -4.37 -10.17
N GLY A 280 -10.54 -5.48 -10.28
CA GLY A 280 -9.54 -5.87 -9.28
C GLY A 280 -8.53 -4.76 -8.98
N LYS A 281 -8.02 -4.07 -10.02
CA LYS A 281 -7.12 -2.92 -9.84
C LYS A 281 -7.75 -1.77 -9.04
N VAL A 282 -9.02 -1.46 -9.31
CA VAL A 282 -9.75 -0.40 -8.59
C VAL A 282 -9.97 -0.80 -7.13
N ILE A 283 -10.46 -2.02 -6.91
CA ILE A 283 -10.78 -2.57 -5.60
C ILE A 283 -9.53 -2.70 -4.72
N ASP A 284 -8.40 -3.10 -5.30
CA ASP A 284 -7.13 -3.27 -4.59
C ASP A 284 -6.41 -1.96 -4.26
N LYS A 285 -6.78 -0.86 -4.93
CA LYS A 285 -6.11 0.44 -4.78
C LYS A 285 -6.33 1.03 -3.39
N TYR A 286 -7.58 1.07 -2.93
CA TYR A 286 -7.98 1.71 -1.68
C TYR A 286 -8.19 0.73 -0.52
N LYS A 287 -8.04 -0.58 -0.76
CA LYS A 287 -8.17 -1.65 0.25
C LYS A 287 -9.55 -1.70 0.95
N VAL A 288 -10.59 -1.21 0.30
CA VAL A 288 -11.99 -1.23 0.78
C VAL A 288 -12.88 -2.23 0.04
N GLY A 289 -12.29 -3.16 -0.72
CA GLY A 289 -13.02 -4.12 -1.55
C GLY A 289 -14.10 -4.94 -0.84
N LYS A 290 -13.87 -5.28 0.42
CA LYS A 290 -14.85 -6.01 1.24
C LYS A 290 -16.20 -5.30 1.34
N HIS A 291 -16.25 -3.98 1.16
CA HIS A 291 -17.46 -3.14 1.23
C HIS A 291 -18.21 -3.02 -0.10
N PHE A 292 -17.81 -3.75 -1.14
CA PHE A 292 -18.48 -3.73 -2.43
C PHE A 292 -18.94 -5.12 -2.82
N ILE A 293 -20.16 -5.22 -3.33
CA ILE A 293 -20.69 -6.40 -4.00
C ILE A 293 -20.60 -6.11 -5.49
N LEU A 294 -19.89 -6.96 -6.23
CA LEU A 294 -19.70 -6.83 -7.68
C LEU A 294 -20.42 -7.97 -8.40
N ASP A 295 -21.29 -7.61 -9.34
CA ASP A 295 -21.88 -8.54 -10.30
C ASP A 295 -21.21 -8.32 -11.66
N ILE A 296 -20.34 -9.25 -12.06
CA ILE A 296 -19.52 -9.13 -13.28
C ILE A 296 -20.08 -10.07 -14.35
N ARG A 297 -20.50 -9.48 -15.47
CA ARG A 297 -21.09 -10.14 -16.63
C ARG A 297 -20.18 -10.02 -17.85
N GLU A 298 -20.53 -10.67 -18.95
CA GLU A 298 -19.76 -10.58 -20.20
C GLU A 298 -19.82 -9.20 -20.85
N ASP A 299 -20.94 -8.50 -20.67
CA ASP A 299 -21.23 -7.23 -21.32
C ASP A 299 -21.06 -6.01 -20.39
N GLY A 300 -20.65 -6.23 -19.14
CA GLY A 300 -20.54 -5.16 -18.17
C GLY A 300 -20.50 -5.67 -16.74
N PHE A 301 -20.77 -4.78 -15.81
CA PHE A 301 -20.90 -5.14 -14.41
C PHE A 301 -21.89 -4.21 -13.72
N ALA A 302 -22.38 -4.64 -12.56
CA ALA A 302 -23.06 -3.80 -11.59
C ALA A 302 -22.29 -3.87 -10.27
N PHE A 303 -22.41 -2.82 -9.47
CA PHE A 303 -21.84 -2.80 -8.13
C PHE A 303 -22.78 -2.10 -7.16
N GLN A 304 -22.69 -2.49 -5.90
CA GLN A 304 -23.34 -1.80 -4.80
C GLN A 304 -22.45 -1.84 -3.56
N ARG A 305 -22.65 -0.87 -2.68
CA ARG A 305 -22.02 -0.87 -1.36
C ARG A 305 -22.69 -1.94 -0.49
N ASP A 306 -21.87 -2.72 0.22
CA ASP A 306 -22.33 -3.70 1.21
C ASP A 306 -22.59 -2.96 2.52
N GLU A 307 -23.77 -2.32 2.61
CA GLU A 307 -24.16 -1.49 3.76
C GLU A 307 -24.06 -2.23 5.09
N ARG A 308 -24.34 -3.55 5.09
CA ARG A 308 -24.19 -4.39 6.28
C ARG A 308 -22.73 -4.42 6.72
N LYS A 309 -21.78 -4.74 5.84
CA LYS A 309 -20.36 -4.77 6.24
C LYS A 309 -19.82 -3.39 6.61
N ILE A 310 -20.31 -2.33 5.96
CA ILE A 310 -19.96 -0.96 6.32
C ILE A 310 -20.43 -0.66 7.74
N ALA A 311 -21.68 -0.98 8.08
CA ALA A 311 -22.23 -0.81 9.42
C ALA A 311 -21.49 -1.65 10.47
N GLU A 312 -21.18 -2.91 10.17
CA GLU A 312 -20.41 -3.77 11.09
C GLU A 312 -18.96 -3.31 11.31
N GLU A 313 -18.37 -2.57 10.37
CA GLU A 313 -17.07 -1.93 10.55
C GLU A 313 -17.22 -0.62 11.33
N ALA A 314 -18.24 0.18 11.00
CA ALA A 314 -18.56 1.42 11.68
C ALA A 314 -18.86 1.22 13.17
N ALA A 315 -19.53 0.12 13.53
CA ALA A 315 -19.80 -0.23 14.92
C ALA A 315 -18.54 -0.41 15.77
N LEU A 316 -17.39 -0.69 15.16
CA LEU A 316 -16.10 -0.89 15.82
C LEU A 316 -15.20 0.35 15.77
N ASP A 317 -15.68 1.46 15.23
CA ASP A 317 -14.90 2.68 15.09
C ASP A 317 -14.54 3.25 16.47
N GLY A 318 -13.26 3.62 16.61
CA GLY A 318 -12.71 4.11 17.88
C GLY A 318 -12.60 3.05 18.98
N MET A 319 -13.01 1.80 18.75
CA MET A 319 -12.97 0.75 19.77
C MET A 319 -11.63 0.02 19.81
N SER A 320 -11.22 -0.31 21.03
CA SER A 320 -10.14 -1.26 21.30
C SER A 320 -10.42 -1.98 22.62
N ILE A 321 -10.13 -3.27 22.68
CA ILE A 321 -10.20 -4.02 23.94
C ILE A 321 -8.80 -4.51 24.26
N ILE A 322 -8.23 -4.00 25.35
CA ILE A 322 -6.98 -4.49 25.92
C ILE A 322 -7.29 -5.77 26.69
N ARG A 323 -6.41 -6.76 26.61
CA ARG A 323 -6.48 -7.98 27.39
C ARG A 323 -5.15 -8.25 28.07
N THR A 324 -5.22 -8.73 29.31
CA THR A 324 -4.02 -8.95 30.13
C THR A 324 -4.24 -10.05 31.17
N SER A 325 -3.16 -10.74 31.55
CA SER A 325 -3.11 -11.60 32.73
C SER A 325 -2.85 -10.85 34.04
N ILE A 326 -2.46 -9.57 33.97
CA ILE A 326 -2.04 -8.81 35.13
C ILE A 326 -3.25 -8.51 36.01
N ASP A 327 -3.13 -8.81 37.30
CA ASP A 327 -4.16 -8.56 38.30
C ASP A 327 -4.47 -7.06 38.50
N SER A 328 -5.72 -6.74 38.83
CA SER A 328 -6.18 -5.35 39.03
C SER A 328 -5.49 -4.64 40.20
N ASN A 329 -5.02 -5.37 41.21
CA ASN A 329 -4.28 -4.77 42.33
C ASN A 329 -2.86 -4.34 41.94
N ARG A 330 -2.33 -4.88 40.83
CA ARG A 330 -0.99 -4.55 40.33
C ARG A 330 -1.02 -3.51 39.22
N MET A 331 -2.09 -3.49 38.43
CA MET A 331 -2.24 -2.57 37.31
C MET A 331 -3.71 -2.24 37.09
N SER A 332 -4.07 -0.98 37.31
CA SER A 332 -5.42 -0.46 37.01
C SER A 332 -5.76 -0.56 35.51
N ALA A 333 -7.04 -0.49 35.18
CA ALA A 333 -7.50 -0.42 33.79
C ALA A 333 -6.82 0.71 33.00
N ALA A 334 -6.73 1.89 33.61
CA ALA A 334 -6.10 3.05 32.97
C ALA A 334 -4.62 2.82 32.69
N GLN A 335 -3.88 2.26 33.65
CA GLN A 335 -2.47 1.90 33.47
C GLN A 335 -2.30 0.84 32.37
N ALA A 336 -3.17 -0.17 32.30
CA ALA A 336 -3.12 -1.17 31.23
C ALA A 336 -3.25 -0.55 29.83
N VAL A 337 -4.16 0.42 29.67
CA VAL A 337 -4.33 1.17 28.41
C VAL A 337 -3.10 2.04 28.11
N LEU A 338 -2.55 2.76 29.10
CA LEU A 338 -1.34 3.56 28.92
C LEU A 338 -0.12 2.71 28.56
N SER A 339 0.06 1.58 29.24
CA SER A 339 1.12 0.61 28.96
C SER A 339 0.99 0.03 27.55
N TYR A 340 -0.21 -0.29 27.08
CA TYR A 340 -0.39 -0.70 25.69
C TYR A 340 -0.03 0.43 24.71
N LYS A 341 -0.47 1.66 24.99
CA LYS A 341 -0.19 2.82 24.12
C LYS A 341 1.29 3.21 24.10
N SER A 342 2.07 2.85 25.12
CA SER A 342 3.51 3.09 25.15
C SER A 342 4.29 2.27 24.12
N LEU A 343 3.68 1.26 23.48
CA LEU A 343 4.25 0.58 22.30
C LEU A 343 4.62 1.58 21.17
N SER A 344 3.89 2.70 21.05
CA SER A 344 4.24 3.77 20.10
C SER A 344 5.60 4.42 20.38
N GLN A 345 6.10 4.36 21.61
CA GLN A 345 7.45 4.83 21.97
C GLN A 345 8.51 3.90 21.39
N VAL A 346 8.26 2.59 21.37
CA VAL A 346 9.13 1.59 20.74
C VAL A 346 9.20 1.84 19.23
N GLU A 347 8.07 2.10 18.56
CA GLU A 347 8.05 2.47 17.14
C GLU A 347 8.85 3.74 16.87
N ARG A 348 8.74 4.74 17.75
CA ARG A 348 9.52 5.99 17.66
C ARG A 348 11.01 5.72 17.83
N ALA A 349 11.41 4.91 18.81
CA ALA A 349 12.80 4.50 19.02
C ALA A 349 13.38 3.83 17.78
N PHE A 350 12.66 2.87 17.19
CA PHE A 350 13.07 2.23 15.94
C PHE A 350 13.19 3.21 14.77
N ARG A 351 12.32 4.22 14.69
CA ARG A 351 12.41 5.26 13.66
C ARG A 351 13.64 6.16 13.86
N SER A 352 13.92 6.57 15.10
CA SER A 352 15.12 7.35 15.45
C SER A 352 16.41 6.59 15.13
N LEU A 353 16.48 5.32 15.55
CA LEU A 353 17.57 4.41 15.21
C LEU A 353 17.77 4.32 13.69
N LYS A 354 16.71 4.01 12.93
CA LYS A 354 16.84 3.71 11.49
C LYS A 354 17.07 4.95 10.63
N THR A 355 16.41 6.08 10.91
CA THR A 355 16.21 7.11 9.87
C THR A 355 16.44 8.55 10.32
N VAL A 356 16.15 8.91 11.57
CA VAL A 356 16.10 10.33 11.98
C VAL A 356 17.43 10.78 12.55
N ASP A 357 17.83 10.18 13.67
CA ASP A 357 18.92 10.70 14.51
C ASP A 357 20.21 9.90 14.27
N LEU A 358 20.18 8.62 14.60
CA LEU A 358 21.39 7.77 14.58
C LEU A 358 21.68 7.18 13.21
N LYS A 359 20.64 7.04 12.39
CA LYS A 359 20.73 6.55 11.01
C LYS A 359 21.57 5.27 10.95
N VAL A 360 20.99 4.15 11.38
CA VAL A 360 21.46 2.77 11.08
C VAL A 360 21.40 2.56 9.57
N ARG A 361 22.21 3.33 8.84
CA ARG A 361 22.34 3.32 7.38
C ARG A 361 22.74 1.91 6.96
N PRO A 362 22.57 1.55 5.68
CA PRO A 362 23.18 0.35 5.16
C PRO A 362 24.71 0.50 5.17
N ILE A 363 25.32 0.13 6.30
CA ILE A 363 26.72 -0.29 6.37
C ILE A 363 26.68 -1.78 6.08
N HIS A 364 27.06 -2.15 4.86
CA HIS A 364 27.01 -3.53 4.37
C HIS A 364 28.10 -4.37 5.05
N HIS A 365 27.88 -4.73 6.30
CA HIS A 365 28.75 -5.63 7.03
C HIS A 365 28.66 -7.04 6.42
N HIS A 366 29.81 -7.63 6.10
CA HIS A 366 29.91 -8.99 5.54
C HIS A 366 30.09 -10.09 6.61
N LEU A 367 30.39 -9.71 7.86
CA LEU A 367 30.61 -10.63 8.97
C LEU A 367 29.54 -10.43 10.05
N GLY A 368 28.95 -11.53 10.53
CA GLY A 368 27.85 -11.50 11.52
C GLY A 368 28.18 -10.72 12.79
N ASP A 369 29.41 -10.85 13.30
CA ASP A 369 29.83 -10.13 14.51
C ASP A 369 29.93 -8.62 14.31
N ARG A 370 30.33 -8.18 13.12
CA ARG A 370 30.35 -6.75 12.78
C ARG A 370 28.93 -6.18 12.71
N VAL A 371 27.98 -6.95 12.17
CA VAL A 371 26.55 -6.58 12.19
C VAL A 371 26.07 -6.46 13.64
N ARG A 372 26.40 -7.42 14.52
CA ARG A 372 25.98 -7.42 15.95
C ARG A 372 26.56 -6.22 16.68
N ALA A 373 27.86 -5.96 16.53
CA ALA A 373 28.54 -4.83 17.14
C ALA A 373 27.95 -3.49 16.67
N HIS A 374 27.70 -3.33 15.38
CA HIS A 374 27.11 -2.09 14.85
C HIS A 374 25.71 -1.82 15.42
N ILE A 375 24.81 -2.82 15.42
CA ILE A 375 23.47 -2.66 16.00
C ILE A 375 23.56 -2.35 17.50
N PHE A 376 24.47 -3.01 18.22
CA PHE A 376 24.66 -2.77 19.64
C PHE A 376 25.16 -1.34 19.92
N LEU A 377 26.13 -0.84 19.15
CA LEU A 377 26.59 0.55 19.26
C LEU A 377 25.47 1.55 18.95
N CYS A 378 24.63 1.30 17.94
CA CYS A 378 23.47 2.15 17.67
C CYS A 378 22.46 2.12 18.82
N MET A 379 22.21 0.97 19.44
CA MET A 379 21.35 0.86 20.63
C MET A 379 21.93 1.66 21.80
N LEU A 380 23.22 1.56 22.08
CA LEU A 380 23.88 2.36 23.13
C LEU A 380 23.84 3.85 22.83
N ALA A 381 24.09 4.25 21.59
CA ALA A 381 24.00 5.64 21.17
C ALA A 381 22.55 6.18 21.35
N TYR A 382 21.54 5.37 21.06
CA TYR A 382 20.14 5.73 21.32
C TYR A 382 19.85 5.89 22.81
N TYR A 383 20.41 5.00 23.64
CA TYR A 383 20.25 5.10 25.08
C TYR A 383 20.83 6.41 25.61
N VAL A 384 22.03 6.80 25.15
CA VAL A 384 22.64 8.10 25.47
C VAL A 384 21.77 9.25 24.96
N GLU A 385 21.34 9.20 23.71
CA GLU A 385 20.46 10.20 23.09
C GLU A 385 19.16 10.40 23.89
N TRP A 386 18.54 9.30 24.34
CA TRP A 386 17.32 9.32 25.12
C TRP A 386 17.53 10.05 26.46
N HIS A 387 18.59 9.71 27.20
CA HIS A 387 18.93 10.40 28.45
C HIS A 387 19.22 11.88 28.24
N MET A 388 19.95 12.22 27.17
CA MET A 388 20.21 13.62 26.80
C MET A 388 18.91 14.37 26.49
N ARG A 389 17.97 13.75 25.77
CA ARG A 389 16.66 14.35 25.47
C ARG A 389 15.82 14.57 26.72
N GLU A 390 15.83 13.62 27.66
CA GLU A 390 15.12 13.77 28.93
C GLU A 390 15.74 14.87 29.80
N ALA A 391 17.06 14.95 29.88
CA ALA A 391 17.75 16.04 30.57
C ALA A 391 17.50 17.41 29.91
N TRP A 392 17.44 17.44 28.58
CA TRP A 392 17.27 18.67 27.81
C TRP A 392 15.82 19.06 27.51
N ARG A 393 14.80 18.37 28.05
CA ARG A 393 13.39 18.76 27.83
C ARG A 393 13.11 20.27 27.96
N PRO A 394 13.70 20.99 28.94
CA PRO A 394 13.49 22.44 29.06
C PRO A 394 14.01 23.24 27.86
N LEU A 395 15.08 22.78 27.22
CA LEU A 395 15.70 23.43 26.06
C LEU A 395 15.09 22.98 24.72
N LEU A 396 14.42 21.83 24.71
CA LEU A 396 13.89 21.22 23.50
C LEU A 396 12.45 21.61 23.21
N PHE A 397 11.99 21.38 21.98
CA PHE A 397 10.56 21.33 21.60
C PHE A 397 9.87 20.09 22.22
N CYS A 398 9.95 19.99 23.55
CA CYS A 398 9.34 18.96 24.36
C CYS A 398 8.36 19.61 25.33
N ASP A 399 7.24 18.94 25.52
CA ASP A 399 6.23 19.31 26.50
C ASP A 399 6.68 18.88 27.89
N GLU A 400 6.94 19.83 28.79
CA GLU A 400 7.52 19.59 30.11
C GLU A 400 6.51 19.08 31.14
N ASP A 401 5.21 19.14 30.84
CA ASP A 401 4.17 18.66 31.75
C ASP A 401 4.09 17.13 31.72
N ILE A 402 4.92 16.47 32.54
CA ILE A 402 4.99 14.99 32.62
C ILE A 402 3.86 14.45 33.48
N GLU A 403 3.47 15.19 34.51
CA GLU A 403 2.45 14.76 35.47
C GLU A 403 1.06 14.73 34.82
N ALA A 404 0.68 15.75 34.05
CA ALA A 404 -0.58 15.73 33.31
C ALA A 404 -0.61 14.58 32.30
N LYS A 405 0.53 14.20 31.71
CA LYS A 405 0.62 13.02 30.82
C LYS A 405 0.35 11.71 31.54
N ALA A 406 0.68 11.61 32.83
CA ALA A 406 0.46 10.42 33.65
C ALA A 406 -0.98 10.31 34.15
N GLN A 407 -1.65 11.44 34.41
CA GLN A 407 -2.99 11.49 34.99
C GLN A 407 -4.13 11.65 33.95
N ARG A 408 -3.81 11.97 32.69
CA ARG A 408 -4.80 12.15 31.63
C ARG A 408 -5.62 10.89 31.36
N ASP A 409 -6.79 11.10 30.77
CA ASP A 409 -7.59 10.03 30.20
C ASP A 409 -6.73 9.19 29.22
N PRO A 410 -6.61 7.88 29.45
CA PRO A 410 -5.69 7.04 28.71
C PRO A 410 -6.20 6.71 27.31
N VAL A 411 -7.47 6.96 26.99
CA VAL A 411 -8.14 6.63 25.72
C VAL A 411 -8.20 7.82 24.78
N VAL A 412 -8.47 9.01 25.30
CA VAL A 412 -8.61 10.28 24.55
C VAL A 412 -7.27 10.70 23.90
N PRO A 413 -7.28 11.43 22.77
CA PRO A 413 -6.05 11.98 22.19
C PRO A 413 -5.23 12.78 23.21
N ALA A 414 -3.91 12.73 23.07
CA ALA A 414 -3.02 13.53 23.94
C ALA A 414 -3.07 14.99 23.49
N GLU A 415 -3.45 15.88 24.40
CA GLU A 415 -3.32 17.32 24.21
C GLU A 415 -1.95 17.77 24.74
N ARG A 416 -1.40 18.80 24.08
CA ARG A 416 -0.15 19.43 24.50
C ARG A 416 -0.49 20.50 25.53
N SER A 417 0.38 20.71 26.51
CA SER A 417 0.24 21.83 27.45
C SER A 417 0.31 23.18 26.73
N ASP A 418 -0.30 24.20 27.32
CA ASP A 418 -0.25 25.58 26.80
C ASP A 418 1.20 26.07 26.65
N ALA A 419 2.05 25.77 27.63
CA ALA A 419 3.48 26.08 27.57
C ALA A 419 4.19 25.40 26.38
N ALA A 420 3.82 24.15 26.07
CA ALA A 420 4.36 23.46 24.90
C ALA A 420 3.85 24.06 23.59
N LEU A 421 2.59 24.48 23.53
CA LEU A 421 2.02 25.17 22.37
C LEU A 421 2.68 26.53 22.15
N GLU A 422 2.86 27.32 23.22
CA GLU A 422 3.55 28.59 23.17
C GLU A 422 4.98 28.43 22.67
N LYS A 423 5.75 27.48 23.24
CA LYS A 423 7.12 27.17 22.80
C LYS A 423 7.19 26.81 21.31
N ILE A 424 6.20 26.07 20.79
CA ILE A 424 6.13 25.72 19.37
C ILE A 424 5.83 26.94 18.49
N HIS A 425 4.92 27.81 18.93
CA HIS A 425 4.52 29.00 18.17
C HIS A 425 5.60 30.08 18.18
N SER A 426 6.15 30.41 19.34
CA SER A 426 7.18 31.44 19.51
C SER A 426 8.55 30.98 19.02
N LYS A 427 8.82 29.67 19.08
CA LYS A 427 10.15 29.07 18.91
C LYS A 427 11.19 29.60 19.90
N THR A 428 10.73 30.15 21.03
CA THR A 428 11.56 30.66 22.12
C THR A 428 11.15 30.04 23.45
N LEU A 429 12.08 30.02 24.39
CA LEU A 429 11.85 29.68 25.79
C LEU A 429 11.33 30.92 26.55
N ALA A 430 10.88 30.71 27.79
CA ALA A 430 10.34 31.79 28.63
C ALA A 430 11.37 32.90 28.95
N ASP A 431 12.66 32.59 28.87
CA ASP A 431 13.77 33.56 29.04
C ASP A 431 14.13 34.31 27.74
N GLY A 432 13.38 34.10 26.66
CA GLY A 432 13.61 34.72 25.35
C GLY A 432 14.68 34.03 24.49
N THR A 433 15.37 33.02 25.01
CA THR A 433 16.35 32.25 24.21
C THR A 433 15.65 31.31 23.22
N PRO A 434 16.30 30.90 22.11
CA PRO A 434 15.68 29.98 21.16
C PRO A 434 15.38 28.61 21.76
N ALA A 435 14.22 28.03 21.41
CA ALA A 435 13.94 26.63 21.66
C ALA A 435 14.64 25.76 20.59
N HIS A 436 15.18 24.61 20.98
CA HIS A 436 15.99 23.77 20.10
C HIS A 436 15.29 22.46 19.71
N SER A 437 15.59 21.97 18.51
CA SER A 437 15.55 20.53 18.24
C SER A 437 16.80 19.85 18.81
N PHE A 438 16.78 18.54 18.98
CA PHE A 438 17.97 17.81 19.44
C PHE A 438 19.19 18.07 18.54
N GLN A 439 19.02 18.05 17.22
CA GLN A 439 20.10 18.31 16.27
C GLN A 439 20.60 19.76 16.34
N SER A 440 19.71 20.76 16.48
CA SER A 440 20.14 22.15 16.57
C SER A 440 20.87 22.45 17.88
N LEU A 441 20.51 21.77 18.98
CA LEU A 441 21.25 21.87 20.25
C LEU A 441 22.61 21.17 20.15
N LEU A 442 22.68 19.97 19.57
CA LEU A 442 23.96 19.31 19.28
C LEU A 442 24.86 20.16 18.38
N ASN A 443 24.30 20.79 17.34
CA ASN A 443 25.05 21.68 16.46
C ASN A 443 25.56 22.92 17.23
N ALA A 444 24.75 23.48 18.14
CA ALA A 444 25.21 24.58 18.99
C ALA A 444 26.38 24.13 19.87
N LEU A 445 26.30 22.95 20.48
CA LEU A 445 27.38 22.37 21.29
C LEU A 445 28.63 21.99 20.49
N SER A 446 28.51 21.79 19.16
CA SER A 446 29.65 21.42 18.31
C SER A 446 30.74 22.50 18.22
N GLY A 447 30.44 23.74 18.63
CA GLY A 447 31.43 24.80 18.78
C GLY A 447 32.35 24.63 19.99
N ILE A 448 32.02 23.72 20.92
CA ILE A 448 32.88 23.37 22.04
C ILE A 448 33.89 22.34 21.56
N VAL A 449 35.14 22.79 21.39
CA VAL A 449 36.22 21.95 20.90
C VAL A 449 37.43 22.03 21.83
N LEU A 450 38.22 20.95 21.87
CA LEU A 450 39.54 20.94 22.49
C LEU A 450 40.55 21.47 21.48
N ASN A 451 41.11 22.63 21.74
CA ASN A 451 42.10 23.27 20.89
C ASN A 451 43.50 23.08 21.49
N THR A 452 44.42 22.55 20.71
CA THR A 452 45.85 22.61 21.07
C THR A 452 46.39 23.97 20.60
N VAL A 453 46.76 24.81 21.56
CA VAL A 453 47.18 26.19 21.32
C VAL A 453 48.66 26.38 21.58
N ARG A 454 49.19 27.46 21.00
CA ARG A 454 50.57 27.92 21.17
C ARG A 454 50.56 29.41 21.48
N ILE A 455 51.52 29.87 22.28
CA ILE A 455 51.64 31.29 22.63
C ILE A 455 52.00 32.10 21.37
N PRO A 456 51.29 33.20 21.06
CA PRO A 456 51.63 34.04 19.91
C PRO A 456 53.08 34.54 19.96
N GLY A 457 53.81 34.38 18.85
CA GLY A 457 55.21 34.83 18.72
C GLY A 457 56.26 33.84 19.22
N SER A 458 55.87 32.63 19.61
CA SER A 458 56.81 31.59 20.04
C SER A 458 57.35 30.76 18.87
N PHE A 459 58.56 30.20 19.02
CA PHE A 459 59.22 29.38 18.01
C PHE A 459 58.47 28.05 17.77
N ASP A 460 58.69 27.41 16.61
CA ASP A 460 57.96 26.19 16.23
C ASP A 460 58.20 24.97 17.15
N ASP A 461 59.26 25.01 17.94
CA ASP A 461 59.66 24.02 18.95
C ASP A 461 59.13 24.31 20.36
N THR A 462 58.32 25.36 20.54
CA THR A 462 57.75 25.70 21.86
C THR A 462 56.57 24.82 22.26
N ALA A 463 56.46 24.63 23.59
CA ALA A 463 55.43 23.79 24.21
C ALA A 463 54.01 24.27 23.86
N THR A 464 53.15 23.31 23.55
CA THR A 464 51.71 23.50 23.33
C THR A 464 50.93 23.12 24.58
N PHE A 465 49.70 23.60 24.69
CA PHE A 465 48.77 23.20 25.74
C PHE A 465 47.34 23.19 25.22
N ASP A 466 46.45 22.46 25.89
CA ASP A 466 45.07 22.31 25.45
C ASP A 466 44.15 23.32 26.15
N ILE A 467 43.25 23.93 25.37
CA ILE A 467 42.17 24.82 25.85
C ILE A 467 40.84 24.33 25.29
N VAL A 468 39.83 24.20 26.13
CA VAL A 468 38.44 23.99 25.70
C VAL A 468 37.78 25.35 25.42
N THR A 469 37.08 25.48 24.30
CA THR A 469 36.29 26.69 23.99
C THR A 469 35.34 27.02 25.15
N THR A 470 35.35 28.27 25.62
CA THR A 470 34.42 28.74 26.66
C THR A 470 32.98 28.64 26.16
N PRO A 471 32.09 27.87 26.81
CA PRO A 471 30.71 27.77 26.40
C PRO A 471 29.96 29.10 26.52
N ASP A 472 29.06 29.39 25.58
CA ASP A 472 28.07 30.45 25.74
C ASP A 472 27.00 30.04 26.79
N HIS A 473 26.10 30.96 27.13
CA HIS A 473 25.08 30.72 28.16
C HIS A 473 24.14 29.53 27.82
N THR A 474 23.78 29.35 26.55
CA THR A 474 22.92 28.25 26.09
C THR A 474 23.67 26.92 26.16
N GLN A 475 24.91 26.90 25.69
CA GLN A 475 25.81 25.75 25.75
C GLN A 475 26.08 25.33 27.19
N GLN A 476 26.37 26.27 28.09
CA GLN A 476 26.62 26.00 29.50
C GLN A 476 25.38 25.40 30.17
N ARG A 477 24.20 26.00 29.97
CA ARG A 477 22.94 25.47 30.50
C ARG A 477 22.65 24.05 30.01
N ALA A 478 22.95 23.74 28.76
CA ALA A 478 22.81 22.39 28.22
C ALA A 478 23.77 21.40 28.91
N LEU A 479 25.03 21.77 29.14
CA LEU A 479 25.98 20.93 29.87
C LEU A 479 25.57 20.72 31.33
N ASP A 480 25.10 21.76 32.02
CA ASP A 480 24.64 21.69 33.41
C ASP A 480 23.44 20.74 33.56
N LEU A 481 22.54 20.71 32.58
CA LEU A 481 21.43 19.76 32.55
C LEU A 481 21.91 18.31 32.38
N LEU A 482 22.95 18.07 31.58
CA LEU A 482 23.52 16.72 31.43
C LEU A 482 24.15 16.20 32.73
N GLN A 483 24.73 17.08 33.55
CA GLN A 483 25.29 16.69 34.84
C GLN A 483 24.23 16.16 35.84
N LYS A 484 22.93 16.39 35.57
CA LYS A 484 21.83 15.90 36.40
C LYS A 484 21.39 14.47 36.04
N ILE A 485 21.95 13.87 34.99
CA ILE A 485 21.64 12.49 34.62
C ILE A 485 22.15 11.56 35.73
N GLN A 486 21.23 10.90 36.42
CA GLN A 486 21.55 9.83 37.37
C GLN A 486 21.53 8.50 36.61
N MET A 487 22.64 7.76 36.68
CA MET A 487 22.76 6.43 36.07
C MET A 487 22.35 5.32 37.00
#